data_AF-A0A929V1C3-F1
#
_entry.id   AF-A0A929V1C3-F1
#
_cell.length_a   1.000
_cell.length_b   1.000
_cell.length_c   1.000
_cell.angle_alpha   90.00
_cell.angle_beta   90.00
_cell.angle_gamma   90.00
#
_symmetry.space_group_name_H-M   'P 1'
#
loop_
_entity.id
_entity.type
_entity.pdbx_description
1 polymer ?
#
loop_
_entity_poly.entity_id
_entity_poly.type
_entity_poly.pdbx_seq_one_letter_code
_entity_poly.pdbx_strand_id
1 'polypeptide(L)'
;MSELPEKQIKRLRTLIQEAETNLAAAKELLISIIGDDGQVVTPKTSSDNVAGKIIEGVFDGQMMLSPDGKNYPIPANYASKSKLVEGDLMKLTIAEDGSFIYKQIGPVPRKQVIGTLVQHDGIYYVEASGREYRILLASVTYFRINVGDQVTIIIPEDNPDATWAAVEAAL
;
A
#
# COMPACT_ATOMS: atom_id res chain seq x y z
N MET A 1 -33.98 35.75 -15.24
CA MET A 1 -34.13 34.61 -14.31
C MET A 1 -34.13 33.32 -15.13
N SER A 2 -33.04 32.53 -15.11
CA SER A 2 -33.01 31.07 -15.44
C SER A 2 -31.61 30.46 -15.73
N GLU A 3 -30.47 31.11 -15.48
CA GLU A 3 -29.15 30.47 -15.75
C GLU A 3 -28.65 29.51 -14.65
N LEU A 4 -29.05 29.72 -13.39
CA LEU A 4 -28.67 28.88 -12.25
C LEU A 4 -29.16 27.42 -12.37
N PRO A 5 -30.42 27.17 -12.77
CA PRO A 5 -30.93 25.81 -12.99
C PRO A 5 -30.19 25.05 -14.09
N GLU A 6 -29.83 25.70 -15.19
CA GLU A 6 -29.16 25.04 -16.32
C GLU A 6 -27.75 24.57 -15.97
N LYS A 7 -26.99 25.38 -15.22
CA LYS A 7 -25.66 25.01 -14.73
C LYS A 7 -25.72 23.86 -13.74
N GLN A 8 -26.74 23.84 -12.87
CA GLN A 8 -26.96 22.74 -11.92
C GLN A 8 -27.37 21.44 -12.63
N ILE A 9 -28.26 21.52 -13.62
CA ILE A 9 -28.65 20.37 -14.45
C ILE A 9 -27.44 19.81 -15.21
N LYS A 10 -26.60 20.66 -15.79
CA LYS A 10 -25.37 20.23 -16.47
C LYS A 10 -24.39 19.52 -15.52
N ARG A 11 -24.23 20.04 -14.30
CA ARG A 11 -23.39 19.41 -13.27
C ARG A 11 -23.95 18.06 -12.84
N LEU A 12 -25.26 17.97 -12.60
CA LEU A 12 -25.93 16.71 -12.25
C LEU A 12 -25.80 15.66 -13.36
N ARG A 13 -25.95 16.04 -14.64
CA ARG A 13 -25.72 15.13 -15.77
C ARG A 13 -24.28 14.61 -15.83
N THR A 14 -23.30 15.46 -15.52
CA THR A 14 -21.89 15.05 -15.48
C THR A 14 -21.65 14.04 -14.35
N LEU A 15 -22.18 14.31 -13.15
CA LEU A 15 -22.06 13.39 -12.01
C LEU A 15 -22.75 12.05 -12.27
N ILE A 16 -23.90 12.05 -12.95
CA ILE A 16 -24.59 10.81 -13.35
C ILE A 16 -23.72 10.02 -14.35
N GLN A 17 -23.16 10.68 -15.36
CA GLN A 17 -22.29 10.02 -16.35
C GLN A 17 -21.03 9.41 -15.71
N GLU A 18 -20.41 10.12 -14.75
CA GLU A 18 -19.27 9.62 -13.98
C GLU A 18 -19.68 8.41 -13.12
N ALA A 19 -20.83 8.47 -12.45
CA ALA A 19 -21.35 7.37 -11.66
C ALA A 19 -21.67 6.14 -12.52
N GLU A 20 -22.25 6.32 -13.70
CA GLU A 20 -22.52 5.25 -14.67
C GLU A 20 -21.21 4.61 -15.18
N THR A 21 -20.19 5.43 -15.46
CA THR A 21 -18.86 4.95 -15.88
C THR A 21 -18.19 4.14 -14.78
N ASN A 22 -18.25 4.63 -13.54
CA ASN A 22 -17.73 3.93 -12.37
C ASN A 22 -18.49 2.62 -12.11
N LEU A 23 -19.81 2.62 -12.30
CA LEU A 23 -20.64 1.42 -12.17
C LEU A 23 -20.30 0.39 -13.24
N ALA A 24 -20.07 0.82 -14.49
CA ALA A 24 -19.63 -0.05 -15.57
C ALA A 24 -18.26 -0.68 -15.27
N ALA A 25 -17.29 0.13 -14.82
CA ALA A 25 -15.98 -0.36 -14.40
C ALA A 25 -16.08 -1.36 -13.24
N ALA A 26 -16.92 -1.09 -12.24
CA ALA A 26 -17.16 -2.00 -11.12
C ALA A 26 -17.84 -3.31 -11.56
N LYS A 27 -18.74 -3.28 -12.54
CA LYS A 27 -19.37 -4.47 -13.12
C LYS A 27 -18.38 -5.33 -13.90
N GLU A 28 -17.52 -4.72 -14.72
CA GLU A 28 -16.44 -5.44 -15.41
C GLU A 28 -15.49 -6.11 -14.42
N LEU A 29 -15.11 -5.40 -13.35
CA LEU A 29 -14.31 -5.98 -12.26
C LEU A 29 -15.03 -7.15 -11.58
N LEU A 30 -16.34 -7.04 -11.33
CA LEU A 30 -17.14 -8.13 -10.75
C LEU A 30 -17.21 -9.36 -11.66
N ILE A 31 -17.45 -9.16 -12.97
CA ILE A 31 -17.48 -10.25 -13.96
C ILE A 31 -16.11 -10.92 -14.05
N SER A 32 -15.02 -10.15 -14.00
CA SER A 32 -13.66 -10.71 -13.99
C SER A 32 -13.34 -11.53 -12.73
N ILE A 33 -13.98 -11.22 -11.59
CA ILE A 33 -13.75 -11.93 -10.32
C ILE A 33 -14.60 -13.19 -10.20
N ILE A 34 -15.83 -13.17 -10.73
CA ILE A 34 -16.82 -14.25 -10.52
C ILE A 34 -16.85 -15.24 -11.70
N GLY A 35 -16.54 -14.81 -12.92
CA GLY A 35 -16.84 -15.58 -14.14
C GLY A 35 -18.35 -15.76 -14.36
N ASP A 36 -18.76 -16.14 -15.57
CA ASP A 36 -20.18 -16.24 -15.98
C ASP A 36 -20.98 -17.31 -15.18
N ASP A 37 -20.28 -18.20 -14.46
CA ASP A 37 -20.88 -19.38 -13.80
C ASP A 37 -20.92 -19.30 -12.26
N GLY A 38 -20.55 -18.18 -11.64
CA GLY A 38 -20.73 -17.99 -10.19
C GLY A 38 -19.81 -18.83 -9.27
N GLN A 39 -18.72 -19.39 -9.78
CA GLN A 39 -17.76 -20.15 -8.98
C GLN A 39 -16.43 -19.42 -8.77
N VAL A 40 -16.03 -19.31 -7.50
CA VAL A 40 -14.73 -18.75 -7.08
C VAL A 40 -13.60 -19.69 -7.50
N VAL A 41 -12.85 -19.30 -8.52
CA VAL A 41 -11.70 -20.09 -8.99
C VAL A 41 -10.48 -19.74 -8.15
N THR A 42 -10.02 -20.70 -7.34
CA THR A 42 -8.67 -20.66 -6.75
C THR A 42 -7.76 -21.58 -7.56
N PRO A 43 -6.63 -21.08 -8.06
CA PRO A 43 -5.51 -21.99 -8.32
C PRO A 43 -4.13 -21.47 -7.86
N LYS A 44 -3.60 -22.19 -6.87
CA LYS A 44 -2.27 -22.82 -6.74
C LYS A 44 -1.03 -22.16 -7.40
N THR A 45 -0.11 -21.81 -6.51
CA THR A 45 1.35 -21.72 -6.59
C THR A 45 2.06 -22.39 -7.77
N SER A 46 2.73 -21.58 -8.60
CA SER A 46 4.09 -21.83 -9.11
C SER A 46 4.70 -20.50 -9.56
N SER A 47 5.86 -20.17 -9.01
CA SER A 47 6.28 -18.80 -8.72
C SER A 47 7.40 -18.25 -9.60
N ASP A 48 7.55 -18.67 -10.86
CA ASP A 48 8.67 -18.13 -11.67
C ASP A 48 8.39 -17.86 -13.16
N ASN A 49 7.16 -18.01 -13.65
CA ASN A 49 6.81 -17.56 -15.02
C ASN A 49 5.38 -17.01 -15.07
N VAL A 50 5.14 -15.92 -14.34
CA VAL A 50 3.94 -15.12 -14.60
C VAL A 50 4.24 -14.31 -15.85
N ALA A 51 3.68 -14.71 -16.99
CA ALA A 51 3.59 -13.87 -18.17
C ALA A 51 2.83 -12.59 -17.76
N GLY A 52 3.43 -11.42 -17.98
CA GLY A 52 2.91 -10.18 -17.44
C GLY A 52 3.85 -9.00 -17.58
N LYS A 53 3.34 -7.80 -17.32
CA LYS A 53 4.15 -6.57 -17.33
C LYS A 53 4.94 -6.48 -16.02
N ILE A 54 6.26 -6.39 -16.13
CA ILE A 54 7.16 -6.20 -14.99
C ILE A 54 7.49 -4.72 -14.85
N ILE A 55 7.39 -4.21 -13.63
CA ILE A 55 7.76 -2.85 -13.25
C ILE A 55 8.63 -2.94 -12.00
N GLU A 56 9.76 -2.25 -12.00
CA GLU A 56 10.59 -2.08 -10.80
C GLU A 56 10.42 -0.67 -10.25
N GLY A 57 10.60 -0.53 -8.94
CA GLY A 57 10.45 0.75 -8.27
C GLY A 57 10.93 0.70 -6.82
N VAL A 58 10.87 1.85 -6.16
CA VAL A 58 11.38 2.05 -4.80
C VAL A 58 10.21 2.26 -3.84
N PHE A 59 10.22 1.56 -2.71
CA PHE A 59 9.21 1.72 -1.67
C PHE A 59 9.42 3.03 -0.89
N ASP A 60 8.36 3.83 -0.69
CA ASP A 60 8.39 5.10 0.06
C ASP A 60 7.74 5.02 1.45
N GLY A 61 7.40 3.81 1.91
CA GLY A 61 6.68 3.58 3.16
C GLY A 61 5.20 3.22 2.99
N GLN A 62 4.60 3.54 1.83
CA GLN A 62 3.22 3.14 1.50
C GLN A 62 3.04 2.68 0.05
N MET A 63 3.81 3.24 -0.87
CA MET A 63 3.73 3.06 -2.31
C MET A 63 5.08 2.65 -2.88
N MET A 64 5.03 2.05 -4.07
CA MET A 64 6.20 1.83 -4.92
C MET A 64 6.25 2.94 -5.97
N LEU A 65 7.32 3.72 -5.97
CA LEU A 65 7.61 4.71 -7.01
C LEU A 65 8.43 4.06 -8.12
N SER A 66 7.88 4.06 -9.32
CA SER A 66 8.60 3.58 -10.50
C SER A 66 9.43 4.70 -11.16
N PRO A 67 10.47 4.36 -11.95
CA PRO A 67 11.32 5.35 -12.62
C PRO A 67 10.58 6.29 -13.59
N ASP A 68 9.39 5.91 -14.06
CA ASP A 68 8.55 6.73 -14.93
C ASP A 68 7.66 7.72 -14.15
N GLY A 69 7.82 7.78 -12.81
CA GLY A 69 7.10 8.68 -11.93
C GLY A 69 5.70 8.19 -11.53
N LYS A 70 5.32 6.96 -11.88
CA LYS A 70 4.05 6.37 -11.43
C LYS A 70 4.18 5.75 -10.04
N ASN A 71 3.12 5.92 -9.26
CA ASN A 71 2.99 5.36 -7.92
C ASN A 71 2.06 4.15 -7.93
N TYR A 72 2.51 3.07 -7.31
CA TYR A 72 1.75 1.83 -7.17
C TYR A 72 1.53 1.55 -5.68
N PRO A 73 0.29 1.54 -5.18
CA PRO A 73 0.03 1.32 -3.76
C PRO A 73 0.41 -0.10 -3.35
N ILE A 74 1.23 -0.23 -2.31
CA ILE A 74 1.58 -1.53 -1.74
C ILE A 74 0.56 -1.88 -0.65
N PRO A 75 -0.02 -3.08 -0.64
CA PRO A 75 -0.90 -3.51 0.43
C PRO A 75 -0.22 -3.40 1.80
N ALA A 76 -0.83 -2.65 2.73
CA ALA A 76 -0.25 -2.38 4.04
C ALA A 76 0.14 -3.66 4.82
N ASN A 77 -0.69 -4.71 4.71
CA ASN A 77 -0.39 -6.01 5.33
C ASN A 77 0.87 -6.67 4.77
N TYR A 78 1.12 -6.54 3.46
CA TYR A 78 2.33 -7.07 2.83
C TYR A 78 3.56 -6.29 3.28
N ALA A 79 3.47 -4.95 3.30
CA ALA A 79 4.53 -4.07 3.79
C ALA A 79 4.89 -4.37 5.25
N SER A 80 3.89 -4.51 6.12
CA SER A 80 4.09 -4.84 7.55
C SER A 80 4.69 -6.23 7.76
N LYS A 81 4.15 -7.28 7.12
CA LYS A 81 4.64 -8.66 7.30
C LYS A 81 6.04 -8.87 6.73
N SER A 82 6.35 -8.19 5.62
CA SER A 82 7.67 -8.26 4.97
C SER A 82 8.67 -7.28 5.59
N LYS A 83 8.23 -6.45 6.55
CA LYS A 83 9.04 -5.42 7.22
C LYS A 83 9.75 -4.51 6.22
N LEU A 84 9.00 -4.05 5.21
CA LEU A 84 9.52 -3.16 4.17
C LEU A 84 9.90 -1.81 4.75
N VAL A 85 11.00 -1.26 4.26
CA VAL A 85 11.59 0.00 4.72
C VAL A 85 11.79 0.93 3.52
N GLU A 86 11.67 2.24 3.74
CA GLU A 86 11.89 3.23 2.68
C GLU A 86 13.21 3.00 1.95
N GLY A 87 13.16 3.06 0.63
CA GLY A 87 14.31 2.78 -0.23
C GLY A 87 14.38 1.34 -0.73
N ASP A 88 13.60 0.40 -0.17
CA ASP A 88 13.59 -0.98 -0.64
C ASP A 88 13.22 -1.07 -2.13
N LEU A 89 14.01 -1.82 -2.89
CA LEU A 89 13.75 -2.10 -4.29
C LEU A 89 12.69 -3.19 -4.41
N MET A 90 11.64 -2.85 -5.14
CA MET A 90 10.45 -3.65 -5.32
C MET A 90 10.26 -3.98 -6.80
N LYS A 91 9.71 -5.17 -7.05
CA LYS A 91 9.23 -5.62 -8.34
C LYS A 91 7.73 -5.82 -8.26
N LEU A 92 6.99 -5.17 -9.14
CA LEU A 92 5.58 -5.41 -9.42
C LEU A 92 5.48 -6.21 -10.72
N THR A 93 4.83 -7.37 -10.63
CA THR A 93 4.35 -8.10 -11.81
C THR A 93 2.86 -7.90 -11.92
N ILE A 94 2.41 -7.33 -13.05
CA ILE A 94 1.00 -7.30 -13.43
C ILE A 94 0.75 -8.52 -14.30
N ALA A 95 0.06 -9.52 -13.74
CA ALA A 95 -0.27 -10.75 -14.44
C ALA A 95 -1.31 -10.49 -15.55
N GLU A 96 -1.49 -11.47 -16.46
CA GLU A 96 -2.48 -11.38 -17.54
C GLU A 96 -3.92 -11.22 -17.04
N ASP A 97 -4.22 -11.71 -15.84
CA ASP A 97 -5.51 -11.53 -15.15
C ASP A 97 -5.67 -10.15 -14.49
N GLY A 98 -4.67 -9.27 -14.63
CA GLY A 98 -4.63 -7.93 -14.03
C GLY A 98 -4.22 -7.90 -12.56
N SER A 99 -3.93 -9.05 -11.94
CA SER A 99 -3.52 -9.09 -10.54
C SER A 99 -2.12 -8.48 -10.34
N PHE A 100 -1.94 -7.80 -9.19
CA PHE A 100 -0.69 -7.17 -8.80
C PHE A 100 0.07 -8.06 -7.83
N ILE A 101 1.26 -8.50 -8.24
CA ILE A 101 2.15 -9.32 -7.44
C ILE A 101 3.38 -8.50 -7.11
N TYR A 102 3.52 -8.14 -5.83
CA TYR A 102 4.69 -7.42 -5.32
C TYR A 102 5.72 -8.40 -4.77
N LYS A 103 6.99 -8.15 -5.07
CA LYS A 103 8.13 -8.87 -4.51
C LYS A 103 9.24 -7.87 -4.16
N GLN A 104 9.73 -7.93 -2.93
CA GLN A 104 10.98 -7.25 -2.58
C GLN A 104 12.14 -7.94 -3.31
N ILE A 105 12.95 -7.16 -4.02
CA ILE A 105 14.08 -7.68 -4.80
C ILE A 105 15.43 -7.10 -4.35
N GLY A 106 15.44 -6.02 -3.57
CA GLY A 106 16.66 -5.45 -3.01
C GLY A 106 16.38 -4.68 -1.72
N PRO A 107 16.57 -5.27 -0.53
CA PRO A 107 16.45 -4.52 0.71
C PRO A 107 17.61 -3.53 0.86
N VAL A 108 17.34 -2.36 1.46
CA VAL A 108 18.39 -1.39 1.81
C VAL A 108 19.12 -1.77 3.11
N PRO A 109 20.34 -1.24 3.34
CA PRO A 109 20.98 -1.27 4.65
C PRO A 109 20.06 -0.71 5.73
N ARG A 110 20.01 -1.38 6.88
CA ARG A 110 18.99 -1.14 7.90
C ARG A 110 19.57 -1.27 9.29
N LYS A 111 19.05 -0.47 10.22
CA LYS A 111 19.40 -0.55 11.64
C LYS A 111 18.15 -0.72 12.49
N GLN A 112 18.32 -1.42 13.60
CA GLN A 112 17.29 -1.63 14.61
C GLN A 112 17.41 -0.55 15.68
N VAL A 113 16.27 0.01 16.09
CA VAL A 113 16.19 0.93 17.21
C VAL A 113 14.98 0.59 18.06
N ILE A 114 15.13 0.73 19.37
CA ILE A 114 14.04 0.58 20.32
C ILE A 114 13.38 1.94 20.51
N GLY A 115 12.06 1.95 20.52
CA GLY A 115 11.27 3.14 20.78
C GLY A 115 9.94 2.82 21.42
N THR A 116 9.18 3.86 21.70
CA THR A 116 7.85 3.76 22.32
C THR A 116 6.78 4.04 21.27
N LEU A 117 5.78 3.16 21.16
CA LEU A 117 4.64 3.39 20.27
C LEU A 117 3.78 4.53 20.82
N VAL A 118 3.55 5.56 20.02
CA VAL A 118 2.67 6.70 20.30
C VAL A 118 1.63 6.86 19.19
N GLN A 119 0.58 7.62 19.46
CA GLN A 119 -0.46 7.92 18.47
C GLN A 119 -0.86 9.39 18.56
N HIS A 120 -0.81 10.07 17.43
CA HIS A 120 -1.26 11.45 17.28
C HIS A 120 -2.27 11.52 16.13
N ASP A 121 -3.43 12.11 16.37
CA ASP A 121 -4.49 12.28 15.36
C ASP A 121 -4.87 10.99 14.60
N GLY A 122 -4.85 9.85 15.30
CA GLY A 122 -5.17 8.54 14.72
C GLY A 122 -4.02 7.88 13.95
N ILE A 123 -2.88 8.56 13.76
CA ILE A 123 -1.70 8.02 13.09
C ILE A 123 -0.73 7.49 14.14
N TYR A 124 -0.19 6.29 13.89
CA TYR A 124 0.77 5.65 14.78
C TYR A 124 2.19 6.06 14.44
N TYR A 125 2.97 6.30 15.49
CA TYR A 125 4.39 6.61 15.41
C TYR A 125 5.16 5.79 16.43
N VAL A 126 6.45 5.60 16.20
CA VAL A 126 7.38 5.17 17.25
C VAL A 126 8.37 6.30 17.49
N GLU A 127 8.42 6.76 18.74
CA GLU A 127 9.40 7.74 19.19
C GLU A 127 10.70 7.00 19.54
N ALA A 128 11.78 7.28 18.81
CA ALA A 128 13.09 6.69 19.01
C ALA A 128 14.18 7.71 18.68
N SER A 129 15.21 7.80 19.53
CA SER A 129 16.36 8.69 19.32
C SER A 129 15.99 10.16 19.05
N GLY A 130 14.96 10.67 19.72
CA GLY A 130 14.49 12.06 19.57
C GLY A 130 13.75 12.35 18.26
N ARG A 131 13.28 11.31 17.56
CA ARG A 131 12.51 11.42 16.31
C ARG A 131 11.31 10.50 16.35
N GLU A 132 10.29 10.85 15.57
CA GLU A 132 9.10 10.03 15.40
C GLU A 132 9.08 9.40 14.01
N TYR A 133 8.93 8.08 13.96
CA TYR A 133 8.79 7.34 12.71
C TYR A 133 7.35 6.88 12.54
N ARG A 134 6.75 7.14 11.39
CA ARG A 134 5.39 6.66 11.07
C ARG A 134 5.36 5.15 10.96
N ILE A 135 4.33 4.56 11.55
CA ILE A 135 4.08 3.12 11.54
C ILE A 135 2.75 2.82 10.85
N LEU A 136 2.76 1.79 10.00
CA LEU A 136 1.53 1.27 9.42
C LEU A 136 0.63 0.66 10.51
N LEU A 137 -0.67 0.99 10.49
CA LEU A 137 -1.67 0.36 11.36
C LEU A 137 -1.67 -1.18 11.23
N ALA A 138 -1.39 -1.69 10.04
CA ALA A 138 -1.23 -3.13 9.79
C ALA A 138 -0.11 -3.75 10.65
N SER A 139 0.96 -3.01 10.96
CA SER A 139 2.03 -3.46 11.86
C SER A 139 1.52 -3.53 13.30
N VAL A 140 0.82 -2.49 13.77
CA VAL A 140 0.25 -2.42 15.13
C VAL A 140 -0.67 -3.62 15.40
N THR A 141 -1.58 -3.88 14.47
CA THR A 141 -2.53 -5.00 14.56
C THR A 141 -1.87 -6.37 14.41
N TYR A 142 -0.87 -6.51 13.53
CA TYR A 142 -0.16 -7.77 13.33
C TYR A 142 0.65 -8.18 14.56
N PHE A 143 1.39 -7.25 15.16
CA PHE A 143 2.18 -7.49 16.37
C PHE A 143 1.38 -7.39 17.67
N ARG A 144 0.12 -6.93 17.60
CA ARG A 144 -0.78 -6.75 18.75
C ARG A 144 -0.21 -5.85 19.84
N ILE A 145 0.42 -4.76 19.41
CA ILE A 145 1.04 -3.74 20.27
C ILE A 145 0.07 -2.59 20.54
N ASN A 146 0.19 -1.97 21.71
CA ASN A 146 -0.63 -0.86 22.18
C ASN A 146 0.20 0.41 22.35
N VAL A 147 -0.47 1.56 22.37
CA VAL A 147 0.18 2.85 22.67
C VAL A 147 0.82 2.77 24.06
N GLY A 148 2.09 3.16 24.15
CA GLY A 148 2.91 3.04 25.35
C GLY A 148 3.84 1.82 25.37
N ASP A 149 3.62 0.82 24.50
CA ASP A 149 4.48 -0.35 24.41
C ASP A 149 5.86 0.02 23.85
N GLN A 150 6.91 -0.62 24.38
CA GLN A 150 8.22 -0.59 23.77
C GLN A 150 8.29 -1.59 22.63
N VAL A 151 8.85 -1.15 21.50
CA VAL A 151 8.94 -1.95 20.29
C VAL A 151 10.30 -1.77 19.65
N THR A 152 10.76 -2.82 18.98
CA THR A 152 11.92 -2.70 18.08
C THR A 152 11.41 -2.34 16.69
N ILE A 153 11.92 -1.26 16.12
CA ILE A 153 11.65 -0.85 14.74
C ILE A 153 12.92 -0.94 13.89
N ILE A 154 12.72 -1.13 12.60
CA ILE A 154 13.75 -1.13 11.58
C ILE A 154 13.58 0.14 10.74
N ILE A 155 14.67 0.87 10.59
CA ILE A 155 14.78 2.08 9.77
C ILE A 155 15.93 1.93 8.77
N PRO A 156 15.93 2.68 7.65
CA PRO A 156 17.04 2.65 6.72
C PRO A 156 18.28 3.22 7.42
N GLU A 157 19.43 2.58 7.26
CA GLU A 157 20.67 2.98 7.91
C GLU A 157 21.20 4.31 7.33
N ASP A 158 21.17 4.40 5.99
CA ASP A 158 21.77 5.46 5.20
C ASP A 158 20.81 6.60 4.83
N ASN A 159 19.54 6.54 5.27
CA ASN A 159 18.56 7.59 5.04
C ASN A 159 18.20 8.30 6.35
N PRO A 160 18.87 9.42 6.69
CA PRO A 160 18.52 10.20 7.86
C PRO A 160 17.18 10.91 7.69
N ASP A 161 16.62 11.07 6.50
CA ASP A 161 15.33 11.77 6.32
C ASP A 161 14.14 10.81 6.24
N ALA A 162 14.36 9.54 6.58
CA ALA A 162 13.32 8.52 6.59
C ALA A 162 12.16 8.88 7.51
N THR A 163 10.94 8.79 6.97
CA THR A 163 9.70 9.12 7.68
C THR A 163 9.03 7.89 8.27
N TRP A 164 9.15 6.74 7.61
CA TRP A 164 8.50 5.48 7.95
C TRP A 164 9.49 4.49 8.56
N ALA A 165 8.96 3.65 9.44
CA ALA A 165 9.67 2.50 9.98
C ALA A 165 8.82 1.23 9.94
N ALA A 166 9.49 0.09 9.88
CA ALA A 166 8.85 -1.21 10.02
C ALA A 166 8.96 -1.69 11.47
N VAL A 167 7.88 -2.22 12.04
CA VAL A 167 7.94 -2.89 13.34
C VAL A 167 8.57 -4.27 13.15
N GLU A 168 9.57 -4.60 13.96
CA GLU A 168 10.22 -5.90 13.94
C GLU A 168 9.64 -6.86 14.96
N ALA A 169 9.45 -6.37 16.19
CA ALA A 169 8.98 -7.13 17.34
C ALA A 169 8.43 -6.21 18.43
N ALA A 170 7.47 -6.73 19.20
CA ALA A 170 7.11 -6.21 20.51
C ALA A 170 8.13 -6.67 21.56
N LEU A 171 8.37 -5.84 22.58
CA LEU A 171 9.24 -6.18 23.71
C LEU A 171 8.43 -6.60 24.94
#